data_AF-A0A9E5WTD9-F1
#
_entry.id   AF-A0A9E5WTD9-F1
#
_cell.length_a   1.000
_cell.length_b   1.000
_cell.length_c   1.000
_cell.angle_alpha   90.00
_cell.angle_beta   90.00
_cell.angle_gamma   90.00
#
_symmetry.space_group_name_H-M   'P 1'
#
loop_
_entity.id
_entity.type
_entity.pdbx_description
1 polymer ?
#
loop_
_entity_poly.entity_id
_entity_poly.type
_entity_poly.pdbx_seq_one_letter_code
_entity_poly.pdbx_strand_id
1 'polypeptide(L)'
;MSVAAVMLAAVLAADGRPSTVDAKAVAQALAQSIIGPEVPLAEVRAFCESKIPPMPQPRSVGEWEQFAHSMREAVLTEVIFRGEARRWRDTPGRVQWLDTLPAGPGYVIKKLRYEAVPGLWIPALLYEPTSLKGRVPVVLNVNGHDGKGKAAPYKQIRCINQAKRGMLALNVEWVGMGQLRQPGFVHYRMNQLDLCGTSGIAVYYLAMSRALDVLLDHPHADPKRVAVAGLSGGGWQTIFISSRAWFCPTPSRVTRVFARVCGMSPTWAIRNRRRRTWRPSPTTPN
;
A
#
# COMPACT_ATOMS: atom_id res chain seq x y z
N MET A 1 -10.93 34.40 -9.92
CA MET A 1 -11.12 34.02 -11.35
C MET A 1 -10.70 32.57 -11.51
N SER A 2 -11.56 31.73 -12.09
CA SER A 2 -11.24 30.31 -12.34
C SER A 2 -10.12 30.18 -13.38
N VAL A 3 -9.25 29.18 -13.24
CA VAL A 3 -8.17 28.86 -14.20
C VAL A 3 -8.72 28.66 -15.62
N ALA A 4 -9.98 28.22 -15.75
CA ALA A 4 -10.67 28.11 -17.03
C ALA A 4 -10.90 29.46 -17.74
N ALA A 5 -11.14 30.54 -16.98
CA ALA A 5 -11.33 31.88 -17.53
C ALA A 5 -10.03 32.49 -18.08
N VAL A 6 -8.88 32.08 -17.53
CA VAL A 6 -7.55 32.53 -17.96
C VAL A 6 -7.13 31.86 -19.27
N MET A 7 -7.44 30.57 -19.44
CA MET A 7 -7.10 29.81 -20.66
C MET A 7 -7.91 30.26 -21.88
N LEU A 8 -9.19 30.61 -21.71
CA LEU A 8 -10.03 31.11 -22.80
C LEU A 8 -9.62 32.53 -23.24
N ALA A 9 -9.23 33.39 -22.29
CA ALA A 9 -8.72 34.73 -22.60
C ALA A 9 -7.39 34.69 -23.37
N ALA A 10 -6.53 33.70 -23.10
CA ALA A 10 -5.25 33.55 -23.80
C ALA A 10 -5.41 33.14 -25.28
N VAL A 11 -6.44 32.35 -25.62
CA VAL A 11 -6.74 31.95 -27.02
C VAL A 11 -7.31 33.13 -27.83
N LEU A 12 -8.04 34.04 -27.18
CA LEU A 12 -8.64 35.21 -27.84
C LEU A 12 -7.70 36.42 -27.98
N ALA A 13 -6.51 36.38 -27.37
CA ALA A 13 -5.53 37.47 -27.39
C ALA A 13 -4.57 37.42 -28.60
N ALA A 14 -4.66 36.40 -29.47
CA ALA A 14 -3.79 36.25 -30.63
C ALA A 14 -3.98 37.34 -31.71
N ASP A 15 -5.10 38.08 -31.70
CA ASP A 15 -5.47 39.05 -32.74
C ASP A 15 -5.19 40.53 -32.36
N GLY A 16 -4.45 40.81 -31.29
CA GLY A 16 -3.95 42.17 -31.00
C GLY A 16 -5.02 43.24 -30.75
N ARG A 17 -6.30 42.88 -30.60
CA ARG A 17 -7.37 43.78 -30.18
C ARG A 17 -7.61 43.65 -28.67
N PRO A 18 -7.79 44.75 -27.92
CA PRO A 18 -8.20 44.66 -26.53
C PRO A 18 -9.62 44.13 -26.47
N SER A 19 -9.77 42.81 -26.41
CA SER A 19 -11.05 42.18 -26.12
C SER A 19 -11.32 42.36 -24.62
N THR A 20 -12.21 43.29 -24.29
CA THR A 20 -12.84 43.28 -22.97
C THR A 20 -13.66 42.01 -22.92
N VAL A 21 -13.08 40.94 -22.37
CA VAL A 21 -13.78 39.67 -22.16
C VAL A 21 -15.00 39.97 -21.29
N ASP A 22 -16.19 39.94 -21.89
CA ASP A 22 -17.44 40.14 -21.17
C ASP A 22 -17.61 38.98 -20.18
N ALA A 23 -17.41 39.28 -18.90
CA ALA A 23 -17.52 38.31 -17.82
C ALA A 23 -18.92 37.65 -17.79
N LYS A 24 -19.96 38.36 -18.25
CA LYS A 24 -21.32 37.83 -18.32
C LYS A 24 -21.46 36.81 -19.45
N ALA A 25 -20.93 37.10 -20.63
CA ALA A 25 -20.88 36.15 -21.75
C ALA A 25 -20.08 34.89 -21.39
N VAL A 26 -18.92 35.05 -20.73
CA VAL A 26 -18.12 33.89 -20.27
C VAL A 26 -18.87 33.09 -19.20
N ALA A 27 -19.55 33.75 -18.26
CA ALA A 27 -20.34 33.06 -17.24
C ALA A 27 -21.51 32.27 -17.86
N GLN A 28 -22.18 32.83 -18.87
CA GLN A 28 -23.24 32.13 -19.61
C GLN A 28 -22.71 30.93 -20.38
N ALA A 29 -21.57 31.06 -21.07
CA ALA A 29 -20.95 29.96 -21.79
C ALA A 29 -20.49 28.82 -20.85
N LEU A 30 -19.90 29.15 -19.69
CA LEU A 30 -19.48 28.17 -18.69
C LEU A 30 -20.65 27.51 -17.94
N ALA A 31 -21.82 28.17 -17.89
CA ALA A 31 -23.03 27.60 -17.29
C ALA A 31 -23.70 26.55 -18.20
N GLN A 32 -23.36 26.53 -19.49
CA GLN A 32 -23.87 25.53 -20.42
C GLN A 32 -23.12 24.21 -20.23
N SER A 33 -23.84 23.18 -19.77
CA SER A 33 -23.29 21.83 -19.66
C SER A 33 -23.10 21.24 -21.05
N ILE A 34 -21.85 21.22 -21.54
CA ILE A 34 -21.50 20.63 -22.84
C ILE A 34 -21.54 19.09 -22.78
N ILE A 35 -21.15 18.53 -21.63
CA ILE A 35 -21.13 17.09 -21.39
C ILE A 35 -21.99 16.82 -20.15
N GLY A 36 -22.95 15.89 -20.25
CA GLY A 36 -23.79 15.51 -19.12
C GLY A 36 -23.00 14.79 -18.01
N PRO A 37 -23.51 14.76 -16.76
CA PRO A 37 -22.76 14.25 -15.61
C PRO A 37 -22.34 12.77 -15.71
N GLU A 38 -23.03 11.98 -16.55
CA GLU A 38 -22.78 10.55 -16.72
C GLU A 38 -21.67 10.22 -17.73
N VAL A 39 -21.49 11.06 -18.74
CA VAL A 39 -20.58 10.77 -19.87
C VAL A 39 -19.12 10.67 -19.42
N PRO A 40 -18.55 11.57 -18.59
CA PRO A 40 -17.15 11.46 -18.17
C PRO A 40 -16.89 10.17 -17.39
N LEU A 41 -17.85 9.76 -16.54
CA LEU A 41 -17.72 8.54 -15.76
C LEU A 41 -17.87 7.28 -16.64
N ALA A 42 -18.69 7.33 -17.69
CA ALA A 42 -18.82 6.25 -18.66
C ALA A 42 -17.55 6.11 -19.50
N GLU A 43 -16.98 7.22 -19.99
CA GLU A 43 -15.74 7.23 -20.76
C GLU A 43 -14.55 6.75 -19.94
N VAL A 44 -14.40 7.22 -18.69
CA VAL A 44 -13.35 6.73 -17.78
C VAL A 44 -13.52 5.24 -17.51
N ARG A 45 -14.76 4.74 -17.36
CA ARG A 45 -15.01 3.30 -17.20
C ARG A 45 -14.61 2.52 -18.45
N ALA A 46 -15.08 2.91 -19.62
CA ALA A 46 -14.74 2.25 -20.88
C ALA A 46 -13.22 2.25 -21.12
N PHE A 47 -12.56 3.37 -20.85
CA PHE A 47 -11.10 3.47 -20.90
C PHE A 47 -10.45 2.48 -19.93
N CYS A 48 -10.82 2.51 -18.65
CA CYS A 48 -10.24 1.60 -17.64
C CYS A 48 -10.48 0.14 -18.00
N GLU A 49 -11.71 -0.22 -18.40
CA GLU A 49 -12.09 -1.59 -18.74
C GLU A 49 -11.30 -2.12 -19.93
N SER A 50 -11.04 -1.28 -20.94
CA SER A 50 -10.21 -1.65 -22.10
C SER A 50 -8.75 -1.96 -21.73
N LYS A 51 -8.28 -1.53 -20.55
CA LYS A 51 -6.91 -1.72 -20.06
C LYS A 51 -6.79 -2.85 -19.05
N ILE A 52 -7.90 -3.44 -18.60
CA ILE A 52 -7.86 -4.57 -17.66
C ILE A 52 -7.59 -5.85 -18.46
N PRO A 53 -6.43 -6.50 -18.27
CA PRO A 53 -6.17 -7.77 -18.94
C PRO A 53 -7.16 -8.83 -18.45
N PRO A 54 -7.61 -9.74 -19.34
CA PRO A 54 -8.47 -10.84 -18.93
C PRO A 54 -7.72 -11.76 -17.95
N MET A 55 -8.46 -12.39 -17.06
CA MET A 55 -7.89 -13.39 -16.16
C MET A 55 -7.48 -14.63 -16.98
N PRO A 56 -6.24 -15.13 -16.89
CA PRO A 56 -5.85 -16.35 -17.59
C PRO A 56 -6.69 -17.55 -17.14
N GLN A 57 -6.84 -18.50 -18.04
CA GLN A 57 -7.53 -19.77 -17.83
C GLN A 57 -6.52 -20.93 -17.89
N PRO A 58 -5.64 -21.08 -16.89
CA PRO A 58 -4.60 -22.10 -16.91
C PRO A 58 -5.22 -23.49 -16.88
N ARG A 59 -4.67 -24.41 -17.68
CA ARG A 59 -5.13 -25.80 -17.80
C ARG A 59 -4.35 -26.76 -16.89
N SER A 60 -3.28 -26.27 -16.26
CA SER A 60 -2.45 -27.04 -15.33
C SER A 60 -1.86 -26.17 -14.23
N VAL A 61 -1.37 -26.80 -13.16
CA VAL A 61 -0.62 -26.12 -12.09
C VAL A 61 0.63 -25.45 -12.66
N GLY A 62 1.37 -26.13 -13.54
CA GLY A 62 2.58 -25.58 -14.14
C GLY A 62 2.32 -24.32 -14.98
N GLU A 63 1.23 -24.29 -15.75
CA GLU A 63 0.83 -23.09 -16.51
C GLU A 63 0.48 -21.91 -15.59
N TRP A 64 -0.24 -22.18 -14.49
CA TRP A 64 -0.54 -21.16 -13.48
C TRP A 64 0.74 -20.63 -12.81
N GLU A 65 1.66 -21.51 -12.43
CA GLU A 65 2.93 -21.14 -11.80
C GLU A 65 3.79 -20.29 -12.72
N GLN A 66 3.89 -20.65 -14.00
CA GLN A 66 4.58 -19.85 -15.02
C GLN A 66 3.95 -18.47 -15.19
N PHE A 67 2.62 -18.40 -15.36
CA PHE A 67 1.92 -17.11 -15.45
C PHE A 67 2.15 -16.25 -14.20
N ALA A 68 2.00 -16.84 -13.01
CA ALA A 68 2.16 -16.13 -11.75
C ALA A 68 3.61 -15.67 -11.53
N HIS A 69 4.60 -16.41 -12.02
CA HIS A 69 6.00 -15.99 -12.02
C HIS A 69 6.21 -14.78 -12.96
N SER A 70 5.83 -14.90 -14.24
CA SER A 70 5.99 -13.82 -15.23
C SER A 70 5.25 -12.54 -14.84
N MET A 71 4.05 -12.65 -14.27
CA MET A 71 3.29 -11.50 -13.78
C MET A 71 4.00 -10.79 -12.61
N ARG A 72 4.60 -11.55 -11.69
CA ARG A 72 5.36 -10.96 -10.57
C ARG A 72 6.63 -10.27 -11.07
N GLU A 73 7.35 -10.88 -12.00
CA GLU A 73 8.49 -10.27 -12.70
C GLU A 73 8.09 -8.94 -13.33
N ALA A 74 7.06 -8.91 -14.17
CA ALA A 74 6.58 -7.68 -14.81
C ALA A 74 6.20 -6.61 -13.79
N VAL A 75 5.45 -6.95 -12.73
CA VAL A 75 5.08 -5.98 -11.69
C VAL A 75 6.33 -5.43 -10.97
N LEU A 76 7.31 -6.27 -10.67
CA LEU A 76 8.53 -5.82 -9.99
C LEU A 76 9.39 -4.94 -10.89
N THR A 77 9.57 -5.30 -12.16
CA THR A 77 10.48 -4.61 -13.07
C THR A 77 9.86 -3.36 -13.70
N GLU A 78 8.59 -3.42 -14.10
CA GLU A 78 7.92 -2.36 -14.86
C GLU A 78 7.18 -1.36 -13.95
N VAL A 79 6.66 -1.81 -12.80
CA VAL A 79 5.84 -0.99 -11.91
C VAL A 79 6.60 -0.57 -10.66
N ILE A 80 7.15 -1.52 -9.90
CA ILE A 80 7.75 -1.24 -8.59
C ILE A 80 9.15 -0.66 -8.75
N PHE A 81 10.05 -1.29 -9.49
CA PHE A 81 11.44 -0.85 -9.64
C PHE A 81 11.63 -0.07 -10.94
N ARG A 82 10.87 1.02 -11.09
CA ARG A 82 11.01 1.99 -12.19
C ARG A 82 11.77 3.24 -11.74
N GLY A 83 12.67 3.75 -12.59
CA GLY A 83 13.49 4.93 -12.30
C GLY A 83 14.53 4.67 -11.20
N GLU A 84 14.70 5.63 -10.28
CA GLU A 84 15.65 5.52 -9.15
C GLU A 84 15.33 4.35 -8.21
N ALA A 85 14.10 3.84 -8.22
CA ALA A 85 13.68 2.70 -7.41
C ALA A 85 14.51 1.43 -7.68
N ARG A 86 15.08 1.28 -8.89
CA ARG A 86 16.03 0.19 -9.19
C ARG A 86 17.27 0.27 -8.30
N ARG A 87 17.83 1.47 -8.15
CA ARG A 87 19.00 1.69 -7.30
C ARG A 87 18.66 1.50 -5.82
N TRP A 88 17.49 1.96 -5.38
CA TRP A 88 17.05 1.78 -3.99
C TRP A 88 16.88 0.31 -3.60
N ARG A 89 16.47 -0.55 -4.53
CA ARG A 89 16.36 -2.00 -4.32
C ARG A 89 17.69 -2.60 -3.88
N ASP A 90 18.78 -2.17 -4.49
CA ASP A 90 20.11 -2.75 -4.28
C ASP A 90 20.93 -1.97 -3.24
N THR A 91 20.42 -0.82 -2.79
CA THR A 91 21.08 -0.01 -1.75
C THR A 91 20.93 -0.67 -0.38
N PRO A 92 22.04 -0.93 0.35
CA PRO A 92 21.98 -1.45 1.71
C PRO A 92 21.23 -0.49 2.63
N GLY A 93 20.21 -0.99 3.33
CA GLY A 93 19.49 -0.22 4.34
C GLY A 93 20.17 -0.33 5.70
N ARG A 94 20.16 0.74 6.48
CA ARG A 94 20.62 0.69 7.88
C ARG A 94 19.47 0.33 8.82
N VAL A 95 19.83 -0.31 9.94
CA VAL A 95 18.93 -0.64 11.05
C VAL A 95 19.52 -0.04 12.32
N GLN A 96 18.68 0.63 13.10
CA GLN A 96 19.06 1.18 14.40
C GLN A 96 18.13 0.63 15.47
N TRP A 97 18.70 -0.13 16.39
CA TRP A 97 18.05 -0.56 17.62
C TRP A 97 18.11 0.57 18.65
N LEU A 98 17.02 0.74 19.37
CA LEU A 98 16.83 1.78 20.39
C LEU A 98 16.47 1.10 21.72
N ASP A 99 15.82 1.84 22.61
CA ASP A 99 15.44 1.37 23.94
C ASP A 99 14.49 0.18 23.90
N THR A 100 14.57 -0.64 24.95
CA THR A 100 13.54 -1.62 25.28
C THR A 100 12.49 -0.95 26.17
N LEU A 101 11.21 -1.07 25.80
CA LEU A 101 10.11 -0.51 26.58
C LEU A 101 9.70 -1.45 27.71
N PRO A 102 9.17 -0.92 28.83
CA PRO A 102 8.48 -1.73 29.82
C PRO A 102 7.38 -2.56 29.16
N ALA A 103 7.33 -3.85 29.48
CA ALA A 103 6.40 -4.80 28.90
C ALA A 103 5.72 -5.63 30.00
N GLY A 104 4.57 -6.22 29.65
CA GLY A 104 3.87 -7.16 30.53
C GLY A 104 4.56 -8.53 30.60
N PRO A 105 4.04 -9.47 31.40
CA PRO A 105 4.65 -10.77 31.58
C PRO A 105 4.70 -11.56 30.26
N GLY A 106 5.84 -12.21 30.00
CA GLY A 106 6.05 -13.16 28.90
C GLY A 106 6.54 -12.57 27.58
N TYR A 107 6.80 -11.26 27.49
CA TYR A 107 7.36 -10.63 26.30
C TYR A 107 8.14 -9.34 26.64
N VAL A 108 8.99 -8.89 25.72
CA VAL A 108 9.65 -7.58 25.73
C VAL A 108 9.33 -6.82 24.44
N ILE A 109 9.41 -5.49 24.47
CA ILE A 109 9.22 -4.65 23.29
C ILE A 109 10.52 -3.91 23.00
N LYS A 110 11.18 -4.24 21.89
CA LYS A 110 12.40 -3.55 21.43
C LYS A 110 12.02 -2.49 20.39
N LYS A 111 12.42 -1.24 20.61
CA LYS A 111 12.25 -0.17 19.62
C LYS A 111 13.35 -0.27 18.57
N LEU A 112 12.98 -0.01 17.32
CA LEU A 112 13.93 0.10 16.23
C LEU A 112 13.41 1.03 15.14
N ARG A 113 14.31 1.43 14.24
CA ARG A 113 13.98 2.01 12.95
C ARG A 113 14.91 1.44 11.89
N TYR A 114 14.43 1.35 10.66
CA TYR A 114 15.21 0.88 9.52
C TYR A 114 14.97 1.75 8.30
N GLU A 115 15.94 1.82 7.39
CA GLU A 115 15.77 2.59 6.15
C GLU A 115 14.96 1.81 5.11
N ALA A 116 13.87 2.40 4.63
CA ALA A 116 13.14 1.88 3.47
C ALA A 116 13.86 2.25 2.16
N VAL A 117 14.25 3.52 2.06
CA VAL A 117 15.12 4.08 1.02
C VAL A 117 16.13 4.99 1.72
N PRO A 118 17.26 5.38 1.08
CA PRO A 118 18.27 6.22 1.71
C PRO A 118 17.67 7.47 2.37
N GLY A 119 17.89 7.63 3.67
CA GLY A 119 17.38 8.78 4.45
C GLY A 119 15.94 8.63 4.96
N LEU A 120 15.14 7.70 4.45
CA LEU A 120 13.78 7.46 4.93
C LEU A 120 13.73 6.33 5.96
N TRP A 121 13.64 6.72 7.23
CA TRP A 121 13.53 5.81 8.37
C TRP A 121 12.08 5.41 8.65
N ILE A 122 11.83 4.11 8.76
CA ILE A 122 10.55 3.54 9.18
C ILE A 122 10.67 3.08 10.64
N PRO A 123 9.92 3.71 11.56
CA PRO A 123 9.86 3.26 12.95
C PRO A 123 9.15 1.92 13.07
N ALA A 124 9.63 1.05 13.95
CA ALA A 124 9.00 -0.24 14.23
C ALA A 124 9.16 -0.63 15.70
N LEU A 125 8.38 -1.63 16.12
CA LEU A 125 8.46 -2.26 17.42
C LEU A 125 8.54 -3.77 17.22
N LEU A 126 9.59 -4.40 17.74
CA LEU A 126 9.69 -5.85 17.83
C LEU A 126 9.14 -6.33 19.17
N TYR A 127 8.09 -7.14 19.13
CA TYR A 127 7.55 -7.85 20.29
C TYR A 127 8.19 -9.24 20.30
N GLU A 128 8.95 -9.52 21.36
CA GLU A 128 9.77 -10.71 21.48
C GLU A 128 9.38 -11.49 22.74
N PRO A 129 9.19 -12.82 22.67
CA PRO A 129 8.97 -13.65 23.85
C PRO A 129 10.16 -13.57 24.82
N THR A 130 9.94 -13.54 26.13
CA THR A 130 11.04 -13.53 27.12
C THR A 130 11.84 -14.83 27.16
N SER A 131 11.27 -15.92 26.63
CA SER A 131 11.95 -17.21 26.49
C SER A 131 11.79 -17.71 25.06
N LEU A 132 12.92 -17.79 24.36
CA LEU A 132 13.02 -18.34 23.01
C LEU A 132 13.88 -19.60 23.04
N LYS A 133 13.40 -20.67 22.41
CA LYS A 133 14.15 -21.92 22.22
C LYS A 133 14.19 -22.26 20.74
N GLY A 134 15.40 -22.39 20.20
CA GLY A 134 15.63 -22.69 18.78
C GLY A 134 15.03 -21.62 17.85
N ARG A 135 14.72 -22.03 16.62
CA ARG A 135 14.08 -21.17 15.63
C ARG A 135 12.57 -21.12 15.90
N VAL A 136 11.96 -19.95 15.81
CA VAL A 136 10.52 -19.70 16.08
C VAL A 136 9.84 -19.01 14.90
N PRO A 137 8.50 -19.13 14.77
CA PRO A 137 7.77 -18.42 13.72
C PRO A 137 7.89 -16.91 13.86
N VAL A 138 7.82 -16.21 12.74
CA VAL A 138 7.88 -14.75 12.68
C VAL A 138 6.64 -14.17 12.01
N VAL A 139 6.17 -13.03 12.51
CA VAL A 139 4.99 -12.35 11.99
C VAL A 139 5.30 -10.87 11.73
N LEU A 140 5.28 -10.49 10.45
CA LEU A 140 5.31 -9.08 10.05
C LEU A 140 3.89 -8.50 10.15
N ASN A 141 3.71 -7.59 11.09
CA ASN A 141 2.45 -6.94 11.40
C ASN A 141 2.37 -5.59 10.71
N VAL A 142 1.68 -5.63 9.57
CA VAL A 142 1.48 -4.49 8.69
C VAL A 142 0.12 -3.82 9.03
N ASN A 143 0.01 -2.53 8.77
CA ASN A 143 -1.01 -1.69 9.42
C ASN A 143 -1.96 -0.98 8.45
N GLY A 144 -3.13 -0.51 8.91
CA GLY A 144 -4.05 0.31 8.12
C GLY A 144 -4.05 1.77 8.57
N HIS A 145 -4.99 2.56 8.03
CA HIS A 145 -5.16 4.01 8.22
C HIS A 145 -5.64 4.40 9.62
N ASP A 146 -4.82 4.12 10.64
CA ASP A 146 -5.05 4.55 12.00
C ASP A 146 -4.07 5.66 12.36
N GLY A 147 -4.59 6.81 12.79
CA GLY A 147 -3.78 7.96 13.16
C GLY A 147 -2.75 7.70 14.26
N LYS A 148 -3.01 6.74 15.16
CA LYS A 148 -2.05 6.32 16.21
C LYS A 148 -0.96 5.37 15.68
N GLY A 149 -1.02 4.99 14.40
CA GLY A 149 -0.02 4.17 13.75
C GLY A 149 0.11 2.80 14.41
N LYS A 150 1.34 2.29 14.53
CA LYS A 150 1.68 1.03 15.22
C LYS A 150 1.33 1.04 16.72
N ALA A 151 1.18 2.21 17.33
CA ALA A 151 0.85 2.37 18.74
C ALA A 151 -0.67 2.26 19.04
N ALA A 152 -1.53 2.05 18.04
CA ALA A 152 -2.96 1.84 18.29
C ALA A 152 -3.21 0.59 19.17
N PRO A 153 -4.10 0.64 20.19
CA PRO A 153 -4.27 -0.44 21.16
C PRO A 153 -4.50 -1.84 20.55
N TYR A 154 -5.40 -1.96 19.56
CA TYR A 154 -5.68 -3.27 18.93
C TYR A 154 -4.49 -3.82 18.13
N LYS A 155 -3.63 -2.96 17.57
CA LYS A 155 -2.41 -3.39 16.87
C LYS A 155 -1.38 -3.92 17.85
N GLN A 156 -1.25 -3.26 19.01
CA GLN A 156 -0.38 -3.74 20.09
C GLN A 156 -0.87 -5.08 20.65
N ILE A 157 -2.17 -5.19 20.94
CA ILE A 157 -2.78 -6.43 21.46
C ILE A 157 -2.51 -7.61 20.54
N ARG A 158 -2.65 -7.44 19.21
CA ARG A 158 -2.30 -8.46 18.22
C ARG A 158 -0.84 -8.93 18.35
N CYS A 159 0.11 -8.01 18.47
CA CYS A 159 1.54 -8.35 18.53
C CYS A 159 1.91 -8.99 19.87
N ILE A 160 1.37 -8.48 20.98
CA ILE A 160 1.52 -9.07 22.32
C ILE A 160 1.00 -10.52 22.32
N ASN A 161 -0.17 -10.74 21.72
CA ASN A 161 -0.81 -12.04 21.63
C ASN A 161 -0.02 -13.05 20.77
N GLN A 162 0.75 -12.58 19.79
CA GLN A 162 1.68 -13.39 19.01
C GLN A 162 2.95 -13.72 19.80
N ALA A 163 3.55 -12.71 20.45
CA ALA A 163 4.74 -12.89 21.30
C ALA A 163 4.47 -13.86 22.45
N LYS A 164 3.33 -13.74 23.14
CA LYS A 164 2.92 -14.68 24.20
C LYS A 164 2.71 -16.12 23.71
N ARG A 165 2.61 -16.35 22.39
CA ARG A 165 2.56 -17.69 21.78
C ARG A 165 3.90 -18.13 21.19
N GLY A 166 5.00 -17.48 21.56
CA GLY A 166 6.34 -17.86 21.17
C GLY A 166 6.74 -17.43 19.76
N MET A 167 6.09 -16.40 19.18
CA MET A 167 6.42 -15.87 17.85
C MET A 167 7.12 -14.52 17.95
N LEU A 168 8.06 -14.23 17.05
CA LEU A 168 8.59 -12.88 16.88
C LEU A 168 7.58 -12.03 16.11
N ALA A 169 7.14 -10.90 16.66
CA ALA A 169 6.13 -10.06 16.03
C ALA A 169 6.67 -8.64 15.78
N LEU A 170 6.97 -8.32 14.52
CA LEU A 170 7.45 -6.98 14.13
C LEU A 170 6.28 -6.11 13.68
N ASN A 171 6.01 -5.02 14.39
CA ASN A 171 4.95 -4.07 14.10
C ASN A 171 5.54 -2.79 13.50
N VAL A 172 5.27 -2.54 12.22
CA VAL A 172 5.89 -1.45 11.45
C VAL A 172 4.98 -0.25 11.31
N GLU A 173 5.56 0.95 11.32
CA GLU A 173 4.80 2.15 10.99
C GLU A 173 4.38 2.14 9.51
N TRP A 174 3.22 2.71 9.23
CA TRP A 174 2.78 2.96 7.86
C TRP A 174 3.01 4.45 7.54
N VAL A 175 3.49 4.75 6.33
CA VAL A 175 3.75 6.11 5.86
C VAL A 175 2.52 7.01 6.13
N GLY A 176 2.64 8.23 6.62
CA GLY A 176 1.45 9.06 6.89
C GLY A 176 0.61 8.65 8.12
N MET A 177 1.04 7.65 8.89
CA MET A 177 0.41 7.24 10.15
C MET A 177 1.39 7.33 11.32
N GLY A 178 0.89 7.46 12.54
CA GLY A 178 1.71 7.47 13.76
C GLY A 178 2.85 8.48 13.68
N GLN A 179 4.09 8.01 13.88
CA GLN A 179 5.28 8.87 13.82
C GLN A 179 5.57 9.45 12.42
N LEU A 180 5.01 8.85 11.37
CA LEU A 180 5.12 9.33 9.99
C LEU A 180 3.92 10.19 9.58
N ARG A 181 3.01 10.54 10.48
CA ARG A 181 1.84 11.38 10.18
C ARG A 181 2.21 12.85 10.06
N GLN A 182 2.96 13.19 9.00
CA GLN A 182 3.37 14.55 8.66
C GLN A 182 2.91 14.90 7.24
N PRO A 183 2.79 16.20 6.88
CA PRO A 183 2.32 16.63 5.55
C PRO A 183 3.09 16.04 4.37
N GLY A 184 4.39 15.73 4.54
CA GLY A 184 5.23 15.13 3.49
C GLY A 184 4.99 13.64 3.25
N PHE A 185 4.32 12.93 4.16
CA PHE A 185 4.17 11.47 4.15
C PHE A 185 2.75 11.00 3.84
N VAL A 186 1.90 11.86 3.27
CA VAL A 186 0.53 11.47 2.91
C VAL A 186 0.56 10.61 1.65
N HIS A 187 -0.19 9.50 1.61
CA HIS A 187 -0.19 8.55 0.47
C HIS A 187 -0.46 9.18 -0.88
N TYR A 188 -1.34 10.18 -0.90
CA TYR A 188 -1.71 10.91 -2.12
C TYR A 188 -0.58 11.77 -2.69
N ARG A 189 0.60 11.81 -2.05
CA ARG A 189 1.80 12.46 -2.58
C ARG A 189 2.75 11.49 -3.28
N MET A 190 2.52 10.18 -3.22
CA MET A 190 3.44 9.21 -3.86
C MET A 190 3.52 9.40 -5.38
N ASN A 191 2.42 9.84 -5.99
CA ASN A 191 2.34 10.16 -7.41
C ASN A 191 3.32 11.28 -7.83
N GLN A 192 3.80 12.10 -6.90
CA GLN A 192 4.82 13.11 -7.20
C GLN A 192 6.14 12.46 -7.61
N LEU A 193 6.47 11.29 -7.07
CA LEU A 193 7.62 10.51 -7.53
C LEU A 193 7.38 9.99 -8.95
N ASP A 194 6.15 9.55 -9.24
CA ASP A 194 5.79 9.01 -10.56
C ASP A 194 5.92 10.07 -11.67
N LEU A 195 5.64 11.34 -11.36
CA LEU A 195 5.86 12.48 -12.25
C LEU A 195 7.35 12.70 -12.56
N CYS A 196 8.24 12.34 -11.64
CA CYS A 196 9.69 12.41 -11.81
C CYS A 196 10.28 11.11 -12.39
N GLY A 197 9.45 10.23 -12.97
CA GLY A 197 9.88 8.98 -13.60
C GLY A 197 10.29 7.88 -12.61
N THR A 198 10.09 8.07 -11.31
CA THR A 198 10.41 7.07 -10.28
C THR A 198 9.15 6.53 -9.63
N SER A 199 9.08 5.21 -9.44
CA SER A 199 7.88 4.60 -8.87
C SER A 199 7.62 5.04 -7.43
N GLY A 200 6.49 5.71 -7.19
CA GLY A 200 6.08 6.09 -5.84
C GLY A 200 5.73 4.88 -4.97
N ILE A 201 5.19 3.83 -5.58
CA ILE A 201 4.81 2.60 -4.87
C ILE A 201 6.04 1.81 -4.38
N ALA A 202 7.21 2.03 -4.99
CA ALA A 202 8.48 1.42 -4.57
C ALA A 202 8.80 1.69 -3.11
N VAL A 203 8.53 2.90 -2.61
CA VAL A 203 8.81 3.30 -1.23
C VAL A 203 8.08 2.40 -0.24
N TYR A 204 6.82 2.07 -0.53
CA TYR A 204 5.98 1.19 0.29
C TYR A 204 6.45 -0.26 0.21
N TYR A 205 6.76 -0.72 -1.00
CA TYR A 205 7.27 -2.07 -1.22
C TYR A 205 8.59 -2.30 -0.47
N LEU A 206 9.52 -1.36 -0.58
CA LEU A 206 10.80 -1.40 0.10
C LEU A 206 10.64 -1.28 1.62
N ALA A 207 9.73 -0.44 2.12
CA ALA A 207 9.44 -0.37 3.54
C ALA A 207 8.97 -1.73 4.11
N MET A 208 8.14 -2.48 3.39
CA MET A 208 7.73 -3.82 3.80
C MET A 208 8.85 -4.85 3.64
N SER A 209 9.54 -4.82 2.50
CA SER A 209 10.68 -5.70 2.19
C SER A 209 11.74 -5.63 3.28
N ARG A 210 12.21 -4.42 3.59
CA ARG A 210 13.31 -4.20 4.53
C ARG A 210 12.89 -4.58 5.95
N ALA A 211 11.63 -4.36 6.33
CA ALA A 211 11.13 -4.89 7.60
C ALA A 211 11.15 -6.42 7.66
N LEU A 212 10.80 -7.09 6.56
CA LEU A 212 10.87 -8.55 6.52
C LEU A 212 12.32 -9.04 6.63
N ASP A 213 13.26 -8.38 5.96
CA ASP A 213 14.69 -8.67 6.06
C ASP A 213 15.18 -8.49 7.52
N VAL A 214 14.85 -7.36 8.16
CA VAL A 214 15.14 -7.08 9.59
C VAL A 214 14.58 -8.17 10.51
N LEU A 215 13.36 -8.63 10.27
CA LEU A 215 12.72 -9.66 11.08
C LEU A 215 13.40 -11.02 10.90
N LEU A 216 13.81 -11.36 9.69
CA LEU A 216 14.47 -12.63 9.36
C LEU A 216 15.94 -12.69 9.78
N ASP A 217 16.59 -11.54 9.95
CA ASP A 217 17.95 -11.46 10.49
C ASP A 217 18.00 -11.73 12.01
N HIS A 218 16.85 -11.82 12.69
CA HIS A 218 16.82 -12.20 14.10
C HIS A 218 17.39 -13.63 14.31
N PRO A 219 18.27 -13.88 15.30
CA PRO A 219 18.93 -15.18 15.48
C PRO A 219 17.96 -16.36 15.67
N HIS A 220 16.79 -16.09 16.25
CA HIS A 220 15.73 -17.07 16.45
C HIS A 220 14.66 -17.10 15.35
N ALA A 221 14.73 -16.25 14.31
CA ALA A 221 13.72 -16.27 13.25
C ALA A 221 13.79 -17.55 12.41
N ASP A 222 12.65 -18.21 12.21
CA ASP A 222 12.52 -19.34 11.29
C ASP A 222 12.09 -18.89 9.88
N PRO A 223 12.99 -18.96 8.87
CA PRO A 223 12.66 -18.60 7.49
C PRO A 223 11.58 -19.46 6.84
N LYS A 224 11.27 -20.64 7.39
CA LYS A 224 10.22 -21.53 6.86
C LYS A 224 8.85 -21.25 7.47
N ARG A 225 8.77 -20.43 8.53
CA ARG A 225 7.54 -20.12 9.27
C ARG A 225 7.35 -18.61 9.37
N VAL A 226 7.07 -17.99 8.23
CA VAL A 226 6.86 -16.54 8.09
C VAL A 226 5.38 -16.26 7.87
N ALA A 227 4.85 -15.26 8.56
CA ALA A 227 3.49 -14.77 8.33
C ALA A 227 3.49 -13.26 8.15
N VAL A 228 2.51 -12.77 7.39
CA VAL A 228 2.24 -11.33 7.25
C VAL A 228 0.77 -11.12 7.57
N ALA A 229 0.48 -10.17 8.47
CA ALA A 229 -0.87 -9.93 8.92
C ALA A 229 -1.21 -8.44 8.95
N GLY A 230 -2.33 -8.07 8.34
CA GLY A 230 -2.78 -6.69 8.27
C GLY A 230 -4.28 -6.50 8.04
N LEU A 231 -4.80 -5.37 8.55
CA LEU A 231 -6.20 -4.95 8.43
C LEU A 231 -6.30 -3.72 7.52
N SER A 232 -7.37 -3.63 6.71
CA SER A 232 -7.62 -2.49 5.81
C SER A 232 -6.45 -2.27 4.82
N GLY A 233 -5.78 -1.12 4.83
CA GLY A 233 -4.54 -0.90 4.06
C GLY A 233 -3.48 -1.97 4.33
N GLY A 234 -3.43 -2.53 5.54
CA GLY A 234 -2.56 -3.64 5.89
C GLY A 234 -2.89 -4.92 5.10
N GLY A 235 -4.13 -5.10 4.68
CA GLY A 235 -4.53 -6.18 3.78
C GLY A 235 -3.91 -6.04 2.39
N TRP A 236 -3.92 -4.82 1.84
CA TRP A 236 -3.21 -4.53 0.58
C TRP A 236 -1.71 -4.85 0.72
N GLN A 237 -1.07 -4.36 1.78
CA GLN A 237 0.34 -4.68 2.06
C GLN A 237 0.61 -6.17 2.15
N THR A 238 -0.26 -6.89 2.87
CA THR A 238 -0.15 -8.34 3.05
C THR A 238 -0.16 -9.05 1.69
N ILE A 239 -1.13 -8.73 0.82
CA ILE A 239 -1.20 -9.31 -0.53
C ILE A 239 0.05 -8.93 -1.34
N PHE A 240 0.44 -7.66 -1.29
CA PHE A 240 1.50 -7.11 -2.12
C PHE A 240 2.87 -7.71 -1.77
N ILE A 241 3.23 -7.79 -0.48
CA ILE A 241 4.52 -8.37 -0.07
C ILE A 241 4.53 -9.90 -0.13
N SER A 242 3.38 -10.58 0.03
CA SER A 242 3.31 -12.04 -0.10
C SER A 242 3.65 -12.51 -1.53
N SER A 243 3.47 -11.63 -2.52
CA SER A 243 3.90 -11.92 -3.90
C SER A 243 5.43 -12.08 -4.03
N ARG A 244 6.23 -11.43 -3.15
CA ARG A 244 7.70 -11.47 -3.15
C ARG A 244 8.28 -12.86 -2.88
N ALA A 245 7.62 -13.67 -2.04
CA ALA A 245 8.16 -14.95 -1.57
C ALA A 245 8.43 -15.97 -2.70
N TRP A 246 7.91 -15.72 -3.90
CA TRP A 246 8.05 -16.56 -5.08
C TRP A 246 9.17 -16.13 -6.05
N PHE A 247 9.87 -15.03 -5.75
CA PHE A 247 10.76 -14.35 -6.70
C PHE A 247 12.26 -14.54 -6.44
N CYS A 248 12.68 -14.98 -5.26
CA CYS A 248 14.10 -14.98 -4.92
C CYS A 248 14.82 -16.16 -5.60
N PRO A 249 15.79 -15.92 -6.53
CA PRO A 249 16.54 -17.00 -7.17
C PRO A 249 17.60 -17.62 -6.22
N THR A 250 17.86 -17.01 -5.07
CA THR A 250 18.56 -17.66 -3.96
C THR A 250 17.57 -18.48 -3.11
N PRO A 251 17.77 -19.80 -2.91
CA PRO A 251 16.81 -20.70 -2.22
C PRO A 251 16.51 -20.41 -0.74
N SER A 252 16.88 -19.27 -0.18
CA SER A 252 16.78 -19.00 1.25
C SER A 252 16.28 -17.58 1.45
N ARG A 253 15.06 -17.36 1.93
CA ARG A 253 14.79 -17.19 3.37
C ARG A 253 13.29 -17.20 3.69
N VAL A 254 12.39 -17.41 2.72
CA VAL A 254 10.94 -17.41 2.97
C VAL A 254 10.28 -18.51 2.16
N THR A 255 10.03 -19.66 2.77
CA THR A 255 9.42 -20.82 2.07
C THR A 255 7.89 -20.79 2.12
N ARG A 256 7.31 -20.04 3.07
CA ARG A 256 5.86 -19.97 3.25
C ARG A 256 5.47 -18.65 3.90
N VAL A 257 4.55 -17.91 3.29
CA VAL A 257 3.91 -16.73 3.87
C VAL A 257 2.44 -17.03 4.12
N PHE A 258 2.01 -17.00 5.38
CA PHE A 258 0.59 -17.04 5.71
C PHE A 258 0.03 -15.61 5.76
N ALA A 259 -0.93 -15.33 4.88
CA ALA A 259 -1.60 -14.03 4.75
C ALA A 259 -3.00 -14.08 5.36
N ARG A 260 -3.23 -13.43 6.51
CA ARG A 260 -4.58 -13.22 7.05
C ARG A 260 -5.02 -11.79 6.75
N VAL A 261 -5.95 -11.66 5.81
CA VAL A 261 -6.42 -10.38 5.27
C VAL A 261 -7.85 -10.11 5.74
N CYS A 262 -8.06 -8.96 6.40
CA CYS A 262 -9.39 -8.35 6.54
C CYS A 262 -9.42 -7.07 5.68
N GLY A 263 -9.20 -7.25 4.38
CA GLY A 263 -9.11 -6.20 3.37
C GLY A 263 -9.90 -6.61 2.13
N MET A 264 -10.55 -5.62 1.52
CA MET A 264 -11.52 -5.75 0.43
C MET A 264 -10.95 -6.54 -0.75
N SER A 265 -11.55 -7.67 -1.10
CA SER A 265 -11.17 -8.38 -2.33
C SER A 265 -11.76 -7.60 -3.53
N PRO A 266 -11.01 -7.40 -4.63
CA PRO A 266 -11.53 -6.79 -5.85
C PRO A 266 -12.75 -7.56 -6.38
N THR A 267 -12.73 -8.89 -6.27
CA THR A 267 -13.86 -9.78 -6.61
C THR A 267 -15.10 -9.53 -5.75
N TRP A 268 -14.95 -9.25 -4.44
CA TRP A 268 -16.06 -8.86 -3.57
C TRP A 268 -16.62 -7.48 -3.95
N ALA A 269 -15.76 -6.51 -4.26
CA ALA A 269 -16.18 -5.17 -4.68
C ALA A 269 -16.92 -5.19 -6.03
N ILE A 270 -16.47 -6.00 -6.99
CA ILE A 270 -17.12 -6.19 -8.29
C ILE A 270 -18.48 -6.90 -8.12
N ARG A 271 -18.53 -7.96 -7.29
CA ARG A 271 -19.76 -8.72 -7.04
C ARG A 271 -20.84 -7.93 -6.28
N ASN A 272 -20.44 -7.02 -5.40
CA ASN A 272 -21.36 -6.18 -4.61
C ASN A 272 -21.77 -4.86 -5.27
N ARG A 273 -21.13 -4.41 -6.36
CA ARG A 273 -21.67 -3.27 -7.14
C ARG A 273 -23.01 -3.61 -7.82
N ARG A 274 -23.27 -4.88 -8.13
CA ARG A 274 -24.58 -5.35 -8.65
C ARG A 274 -25.69 -5.42 -7.60
N ARG A 275 -25.40 -5.23 -6.31
CA ARG A 275 -26.38 -5.32 -5.19
C ARG A 275 -26.79 -3.97 -4.60
N ARG A 276 -26.33 -2.84 -5.15
CA ARG A 276 -26.64 -1.49 -4.63
C ARG A 276 -27.99 -0.90 -5.08
N THR A 277 -28.86 -1.70 -5.68
CA THR A 277 -30.26 -1.33 -5.95
C THR A 277 -31.19 -2.11 -5.02
N TRP A 278 -31.16 -1.79 -3.73
CA TRP A 278 -32.26 -2.14 -2.83
C TRP A 278 -32.43 -0.99 -1.84
N ARG A 279 -33.31 -0.04 -2.19
CA ARG A 279 -33.89 0.88 -1.21
C ARG A 279 -35.03 0.11 -0.52
N PRO A 280 -35.12 0.08 0.81
CA PRO A 280 -36.36 -0.32 1.46
C PRO A 280 -37.43 0.73 1.14
N SER A 281 -38.60 0.26 0.73
CA SER A 281 -39.83 1.06 0.67
C SER A 281 -40.15 1.62 2.07
N PRO A 282 -40.57 2.89 2.23
CA PRO A 282 -41.10 3.38 3.49
C PRO A 282 -42.48 2.76 3.71
N THR A 283 -42.63 1.97 4.77
CA THR A 283 -43.92 1.52 5.27
C THR A 283 -44.73 2.72 5.74
N THR A 284 -45.88 2.96 5.10
CA THR A 284 -46.94 3.84 5.61
C THR A 284 -47.54 3.25 6.89
N PRO A 285 -47.81 4.07 7.92
CA PRO A 285 -48.51 3.62 9.12
C PRO A 285 -50.02 3.54 8.84
N ASN A 286 -50.62 2.40 9.19
CA ASN A 286 -52.02 2.27 9.59
C ASN A 286 -52.02 1.50 10.92
#